data_AF-A0A2S4W9N4-F1
#
_entry.id   AF-A0A2S4W9N4-F1
#
_cell.length_a   1.000
_cell.length_b   1.000
_cell.length_c   1.000
_cell.angle_alpha   90.00
_cell.angle_beta   90.00
_cell.angle_gamma   90.00
#
_symmetry.space_group_name_H-M   'P 1'
#
loop_
_entity.id
_entity.type
_entity.pdbx_description
1 polymer ?
#
loop_
_entity_poly.entity_id
_entity_poly.type
_entity_poly.pdbx_seq_one_letter_code
_entity_poly.pdbx_strand_id
1 'polypeptide(L)'
;MSTRGINHKPLPLFTNMCSNDLRILSNLGDGLRWNIETIISIVIGPLPPDQFFINQFIRVTDIISAQFQSSAILIVSYILPLIPASSYSFPVHDYFRNWFFNWQTQIQLATQNCIQVANSLLDQPV
;
A
#
# COMPACT_ATOMS: atom_id res chain seq x y z
N MET A 1 31.30 -17.57 -26.46
CA MET A 1 29.95 -17.34 -27.00
C MET A 1 29.09 -16.78 -25.89
N SER A 2 28.59 -15.54 -26.04
CA SER A 2 27.76 -14.86 -25.05
C SER A 2 26.31 -15.29 -25.25
N THR A 3 25.72 -15.98 -24.26
CA THR A 3 24.29 -16.32 -24.22
C THR A 3 23.43 -15.13 -23.75
N ARG A 4 23.83 -13.89 -24.04
CA ARG A 4 22.97 -12.72 -23.89
C ARG A 4 22.08 -12.58 -25.11
N GLY A 5 21.02 -13.38 -25.14
CA GLY A 5 20.01 -13.32 -26.20
C GLY A 5 18.74 -14.08 -25.82
N ILE A 6 17.76 -13.36 -25.30
CA ILE A 6 16.33 -13.53 -25.62
C ILE A 6 15.73 -14.91 -25.24
N ASN A 7 15.63 -15.18 -23.94
CA ASN A 7 14.65 -16.14 -23.40
C ASN A 7 13.76 -15.48 -22.33
N HIS A 8 13.49 -14.18 -22.46
CA HIS A 8 12.43 -13.56 -21.68
C HIS A 8 11.11 -13.94 -22.35
N LYS A 9 10.31 -14.78 -21.67
CA LYS A 9 8.92 -14.97 -22.06
C LYS A 9 8.29 -13.58 -22.22
N PRO A 10 7.70 -13.25 -23.38
CA PRO A 10 7.07 -11.96 -23.56
C PRO A 10 5.97 -11.80 -22.51
N LEU A 11 5.80 -10.57 -22.02
CA LEU A 11 4.70 -10.26 -21.11
C LEU A 11 3.38 -10.62 -21.81
N PRO A 12 2.41 -11.21 -21.10
CA PRO A 12 1.08 -11.43 -21.65
C PRO A 12 0.50 -10.13 -22.21
N LEU A 13 -0.12 -10.20 -23.38
CA LEU A 13 -0.77 -9.04 -24.00
C LEU A 13 -2.04 -8.59 -23.25
N PHE A 14 -2.55 -9.46 -22.38
CA PHE A 14 -3.76 -9.23 -21.58
C PHE A 14 -3.55 -9.70 -20.14
N THR A 15 -4.29 -9.06 -19.24
CA THR A 15 -4.33 -9.42 -17.81
C THR A 15 -5.71 -9.95 -17.46
N ASN A 16 -5.77 -10.86 -16.48
CA ASN A 16 -7.03 -11.33 -15.91
C ASN A 16 -7.64 -10.32 -14.91
N MET A 17 -6.95 -9.21 -14.63
CA MET A 17 -7.47 -8.11 -13.81
C MET A 17 -8.66 -7.44 -14.50
N CYS A 18 -9.71 -7.17 -13.73
CA CYS A 18 -10.82 -6.35 -14.24
C CYS A 18 -10.43 -4.86 -14.25
N SER A 19 -11.23 -4.02 -14.93
CA SER A 19 -10.96 -2.57 -14.97
C SER A 19 -10.94 -1.92 -13.59
N ASN A 20 -11.67 -2.46 -12.61
CA ASN A 20 -11.64 -1.97 -11.25
C ASN A 20 -10.28 -2.24 -10.58
N ASP A 21 -9.70 -3.42 -10.78
CA ASP A 21 -8.38 -3.79 -10.24
C ASP A 21 -7.29 -2.91 -10.85
N LEU A 22 -7.36 -2.68 -12.17
CA LEU A 22 -6.43 -1.77 -12.85
C LEU A 22 -6.52 -0.35 -12.30
N ARG A 23 -7.74 0.13 -12.01
CA ARG A 23 -7.96 1.45 -11.41
C ARG A 23 -7.41 1.55 -9.98
N ILE A 24 -7.54 0.49 -9.19
CA ILE A 24 -6.95 0.44 -7.84
C ILE A 24 -5.43 0.60 -7.95
N LEU A 25 -4.78 -0.15 -8.85
CA LEU A 25 -3.33 -0.04 -9.04
C LEU A 25 -2.91 1.31 -9.61
N SER A 26 -3.63 1.85 -10.60
CA SER A 26 -3.28 3.16 -11.19
C SER A 26 -3.37 4.30 -10.18
N ASN A 27 -4.32 4.22 -9.26
CA ASN A 27 -4.57 5.26 -8.28
C ASN A 27 -3.77 5.08 -6.98
N LEU A 28 -2.99 4.00 -6.87
CA LEU A 28 -2.25 3.68 -5.65
C LEU A 28 -1.28 4.81 -5.25
N GLY A 29 -0.47 5.27 -6.20
CA GLY A 29 0.57 6.28 -5.94
C GLY A 29 -0.02 7.60 -5.46
N ASP A 30 -0.88 8.20 -6.29
CA ASP A 30 -1.49 9.50 -5.97
C ASP A 30 -2.44 9.43 -4.77
N GLY A 31 -3.21 8.33 -4.66
CA GLY A 31 -4.12 8.12 -3.53
C GLY A 31 -3.37 8.02 -2.20
N LEU A 32 -2.32 7.20 -2.12
CA LEU A 32 -1.50 7.11 -0.91
C LEU A 32 -0.80 8.44 -0.60
N ARG A 33 -0.26 9.12 -1.62
CA ARG A 33 0.38 10.43 -1.45
C ARG A 33 -0.57 11.43 -0.79
N TRP A 34 -1.77 11.61 -1.34
CA TRP A 34 -2.75 12.56 -0.79
C TRP A 34 -3.20 12.19 0.63
N ASN A 35 -3.40 10.91 0.90
CA ASN A 35 -3.82 10.46 2.22
C ASN A 35 -2.71 10.65 3.26
N ILE A 36 -1.45 10.36 2.91
CA ILE A 36 -0.30 10.60 3.79
C ILE A 36 -0.11 12.11 4.04
N GLU A 37 -0.20 12.94 3.00
CA GLU A 37 -0.15 14.40 3.14
C GLU A 37 -1.26 14.91 4.08
N THR A 38 -2.47 14.33 3.98
CA THR A 38 -3.58 14.65 4.87
C THR A 38 -3.26 14.30 6.32
N ILE A 39 -2.75 13.09 6.59
CA ILE A 39 -2.31 12.71 7.95
C ILE A 39 -1.25 13.67 8.47
N ILE A 40 -0.23 13.98 7.68
CA ILE A 40 0.85 14.89 8.06
C ILE A 40 0.29 16.27 8.41
N SER A 41 -0.65 16.79 7.62
CA SER A 41 -1.27 18.10 7.87
C SER A 41 -2.06 18.15 9.18
N ILE A 42 -2.70 17.03 9.56
CA ILE A 42 -3.44 16.92 10.83
C ILE A 42 -2.46 16.84 12.01
N VAL A 43 -1.41 16.03 11.88
CA VAL A 43 -0.46 15.77 12.97
C VAL A 43 0.47 16.96 13.24
N ILE A 44 0.94 17.63 12.18
CA ILE A 44 1.91 18.74 12.26
C ILE A 44 1.20 20.11 12.25
N GLY A 45 -0.14 20.11 12.26
CA GLY A 45 -0.93 21.34 12.26
C GLY A 45 -0.55 22.28 13.41
N PRO A 46 -0.66 23.61 13.23
CA PRO A 46 -0.27 24.59 14.24
C PRO A 46 -1.19 24.63 15.46
N LEU A 47 -2.34 23.97 15.39
CA LEU A 47 -3.35 23.92 16.44
C LEU A 47 -3.55 22.47 16.88
N PRO A 48 -3.87 22.23 18.17
CA PRO A 48 -4.30 20.93 18.63
C PRO A 48 -5.49 20.44 17.78
N PRO A 49 -5.49 19.16 17.35
CA PRO A 49 -6.56 18.64 16.54
C PRO A 49 -7.86 18.60 17.35
N ASP A 50 -8.91 19.21 16.82
CA ASP A 50 -10.26 19.08 17.38
C ASP A 50 -10.88 17.72 17.00
N GLN A 51 -12.09 17.47 17.50
CA GLN A 51 -12.83 16.24 17.22
C GLN A 51 -13.02 15.99 15.71
N PHE A 52 -13.18 17.05 14.90
CA PHE A 52 -13.30 16.89 13.46
C PHE A 52 -12.00 16.35 12.86
N PHE A 53 -10.86 16.96 13.19
CA PHE A 53 -9.55 16.52 12.69
C PHE A 53 -9.19 15.11 13.17
N ILE A 54 -9.51 14.76 14.42
CA ILE A 54 -9.27 13.40 14.94
C ILE A 54 -10.09 12.36 14.15
N ASN A 55 -11.37 12.64 13.89
CA ASN A 55 -12.21 11.76 13.06
C ASN A 55 -11.72 11.67 11.61
N GLN A 56 -11.23 12.77 11.03
CA GLN A 56 -10.61 12.75 9.71
C GLN A 56 -9.34 11.89 9.70
N PHE A 57 -8.49 11.99 10.74
CA PHE A 57 -7.29 11.18 10.88
C PHE A 57 -7.61 9.68 10.91
N ILE A 58 -8.60 9.26 11.71
CA ILE A 58 -9.05 7.86 11.78
C ILE A 58 -9.48 7.38 10.38
N ARG A 59 -10.36 8.15 9.72
CA ARG A 59 -10.88 7.80 8.40
C ARG A 59 -9.77 7.65 7.36
N VAL A 60 -8.82 8.58 7.32
CA VAL A 60 -7.72 8.56 6.34
C VAL A 60 -6.75 7.42 6.64
N THR A 61 -6.51 7.12 7.91
CA THR A 61 -5.70 5.96 8.35
C THR A 61 -6.30 4.64 7.85
N ASP A 62 -7.63 4.46 7.97
CA ASP A 62 -8.32 3.29 7.43
C ASP A 62 -8.22 3.21 5.90
N ILE A 63 -8.39 4.34 5.20
CA ILE A 63 -8.28 4.39 3.74
C ILE A 63 -6.89 3.96 3.27
N ILE A 64 -5.82 4.44 3.92
CA ILE A 64 -4.43 4.04 3.60
C ILE A 64 -4.26 2.53 3.74
N SER A 65 -4.75 1.97 4.85
CA SER A 65 -4.67 0.53 5.12
C SER A 65 -5.39 -0.28 4.05
N ALA A 66 -6.62 0.11 3.70
CA ALA A 66 -7.43 -0.56 2.69
C ALA A 66 -6.84 -0.45 1.27
N GLN A 67 -6.31 0.73 0.90
CA GLN A 67 -5.65 0.96 -0.38
C GLN A 67 -4.39 0.10 -0.53
N PHE A 68 -3.56 0.05 0.52
CA PHE A 68 -2.36 -0.77 0.52
C PHE A 68 -2.72 -2.25 0.43
N GLN A 69 -3.66 -2.74 1.25
CA GLN A 69 -4.12 -4.13 1.25
C GLN A 69 -4.59 -4.58 -0.13
N SER A 70 -5.51 -3.82 -0.71
CA SER A 70 -6.08 -4.13 -2.01
C SER A 70 -5.00 -4.20 -3.08
N SER A 71 -4.08 -3.24 -3.08
CA SER A 71 -3.03 -3.15 -4.08
C SER A 71 -1.95 -4.22 -3.91
N ALA A 72 -1.56 -4.53 -2.67
CA ALA A 72 -0.59 -5.60 -2.37
C ALA A 72 -1.10 -6.95 -2.89
N ILE A 73 -2.38 -7.26 -2.68
CA ILE A 73 -3.01 -8.48 -3.20
C ILE A 73 -2.93 -8.52 -4.73
N LEU A 74 -3.27 -7.42 -5.40
CA LEU A 74 -3.22 -7.34 -6.86
C LEU A 74 -1.79 -7.47 -7.40
N ILE A 75 -0.81 -6.82 -6.77
CA ILE A 75 0.59 -6.90 -7.18
C ILE A 75 1.12 -8.32 -7.02
N VAL A 76 0.90 -8.95 -5.85
CA VAL A 76 1.37 -10.32 -5.59
C VAL A 76 0.68 -11.34 -6.51
N SER A 77 -0.59 -11.12 -6.87
CA SER A 77 -1.37 -12.07 -7.67
C SER A 77 -1.15 -11.93 -9.18
N TYR A 78 -1.01 -10.71 -9.68
CA TYR A 78 -1.01 -10.44 -11.13
C TYR A 78 0.29 -9.88 -11.67
N ILE A 79 1.06 -9.15 -10.86
CA ILE A 79 2.28 -8.48 -11.34
C ILE A 79 3.52 -9.31 -11.03
N LEU A 80 3.63 -9.82 -9.81
CA LEU A 80 4.78 -10.60 -9.36
C LEU A 80 5.04 -11.84 -10.24
N PRO A 81 4.02 -12.63 -10.64
CA PRO A 81 4.23 -13.80 -11.50
C PRO A 81 4.76 -13.46 -12.91
N LEU A 82 4.60 -12.22 -13.36
CA LEU A 82 5.08 -11.76 -14.66
C LEU A 82 6.59 -11.52 -14.68
N ILE A 83 7.21 -11.34 -13.51
CA ILE A 83 8.65 -11.10 -13.39
C ILE A 83 9.38 -12.42 -13.68
N PRO A 84 10.28 -12.48 -14.69
CA PRO A 84 10.95 -13.74 -15.02
C PRO A 84 11.97 -14.13 -13.93
N ALA A 85 11.69 -15.18 -13.15
CA ALA A 85 12.56 -15.62 -12.07
C ALA A 85 13.99 -16.00 -12.53
N SER A 86 14.12 -16.51 -13.76
CA SER A 86 15.40 -16.95 -14.34
C SER A 86 16.32 -15.84 -14.81
N SER A 87 15.86 -14.58 -14.77
CA SER A 87 16.60 -13.43 -15.31
C SER A 87 17.38 -12.64 -14.26
N TYR A 88 17.25 -12.99 -12.99
CA TYR A 88 17.85 -12.27 -11.87
C TYR A 88 18.75 -13.21 -11.07
N SER A 89 19.89 -12.69 -10.60
CA SER A 89 20.78 -13.39 -9.65
C SER A 89 20.23 -13.43 -8.22
N PHE A 90 18.95 -13.08 -8.04
CA PHE A 90 18.31 -12.82 -6.75
C PHE A 90 16.87 -13.39 -6.77
N PRO A 91 16.38 -14.01 -5.68
CA PRO A 91 15.05 -14.63 -5.61
C PRO A 91 13.94 -13.57 -5.53
N VAL A 92 13.69 -12.92 -6.67
CA VAL A 92 12.81 -11.76 -6.80
C VAL A 92 11.37 -12.04 -6.35
N HIS A 93 10.84 -13.23 -6.62
CA HIS A 93 9.49 -13.62 -6.20
C HIS A 93 9.36 -13.76 -4.69
N ASP A 94 10.24 -14.54 -4.07
CA ASP A 94 10.20 -14.78 -2.63
C ASP A 94 10.45 -13.50 -1.86
N TYR A 95 11.40 -12.68 -2.34
CA TYR A 95 11.69 -11.39 -1.73
C TYR A 95 10.47 -10.47 -1.72
N PHE A 96 9.87 -10.19 -2.89
CA PHE A 96 8.75 -9.27 -2.94
C PHE A 96 7.51 -9.83 -2.25
N ARG A 97 7.26 -11.14 -2.33
CA ARG A 97 6.17 -11.78 -1.59
C ARG A 97 6.33 -11.57 -0.08
N ASN A 98 7.52 -11.84 0.46
CA ASN A 98 7.81 -11.64 1.87
C ASN A 98 7.77 -10.17 2.26
N TRP A 99 8.26 -9.28 1.39
CA TRP A 99 8.19 -7.84 1.59
C TRP A 99 6.74 -7.37 1.72
N PHE A 100 5.86 -7.72 0.78
CA PHE A 100 4.45 -7.36 0.85
C PHE A 100 3.76 -7.92 2.09
N PHE A 101 4.05 -9.17 2.47
CA PHE A 101 3.50 -9.77 3.68
C PHE A 101 3.94 -9.06 4.97
N ASN A 102 5.22 -8.70 5.05
CA ASN A 102 5.76 -7.94 6.18
C ASN A 102 5.13 -6.55 6.26
N TRP A 103 5.09 -5.82 5.16
CA TRP A 103 4.46 -4.50 5.11
C TRP A 103 2.97 -4.56 5.43
N GLN A 104 2.27 -5.61 5.00
CA GLN A 104 0.88 -5.82 5.34
C GLN A 104 0.65 -5.87 6.86
N THR A 105 1.52 -6.62 7.55
CA THR A 105 1.49 -6.74 9.01
C THR A 105 1.81 -5.40 9.68
N GLN A 106 2.88 -4.73 9.22
CA GLN A 106 3.32 -3.46 9.79
C GLN A 106 2.27 -2.35 9.62
N ILE A 107 1.62 -2.27 8.46
CA ILE A 107 0.57 -1.28 8.19
C ILE A 107 -0.67 -1.56 9.03
N GLN A 108 -1.06 -2.82 9.20
CA GLN A 108 -2.17 -3.19 10.09
C GLN A 108 -1.91 -2.77 11.54
N LEU A 109 -0.71 -3.07 12.06
CA LEU A 109 -0.32 -2.66 13.41
C LEU A 109 -0.28 -1.13 13.56
N ALA A 110 0.31 -0.43 12.59
CA ALA A 110 0.35 1.02 12.59
C ALA A 110 -1.06 1.63 12.57
N THR A 111 -1.96 1.11 11.73
CA THR A 111 -3.37 1.52 11.63
C THR A 111 -4.07 1.38 12.99
N GLN A 112 -3.95 0.20 13.61
CA GLN A 112 -4.56 -0.09 14.92
C GLN A 112 -4.05 0.86 16.00
N ASN A 113 -2.73 1.04 16.09
CA ASN A 113 -2.12 1.94 17.07
C ASN A 113 -2.55 3.40 16.86
N CYS A 114 -2.55 3.87 15.61
CA CYS A 114 -2.99 5.22 15.26
C CYS A 114 -4.44 5.47 15.65
N ILE A 115 -5.35 4.54 15.32
CA ILE A 115 -6.77 4.65 15.66
C ILE A 115 -6.99 4.59 17.17
N GLN A 116 -6.27 3.72 17.88
CA GLN A 116 -6.35 3.62 19.33
C GLN A 116 -5.95 4.94 20.01
N VAL A 117 -4.82 5.54 19.59
CA VAL A 117 -4.38 6.83 20.11
C VAL A 117 -5.40 7.93 19.78
N ALA A 118 -5.89 7.97 18.54
CA ALA A 118 -6.88 8.95 18.11
C ALA A 118 -8.17 8.88 18.96
N ASN A 119 -8.70 7.68 19.19
CA ASN A 119 -9.88 7.49 20.04
C ASN A 119 -9.63 7.94 21.48
N SER A 120 -8.45 7.66 22.04
CA SER A 120 -8.13 8.10 23.40
C SER A 120 -8.12 9.63 23.56
N LEU A 121 -7.85 10.39 22.50
CA LEU A 121 -7.93 11.84 22.50
C LEU A 121 -9.38 12.35 22.46
N LEU A 122 -10.30 11.58 21.88
CA LEU A 122 -11.74 11.91 21.89
C LEU A 122 -12.36 11.68 23.26
N ASP A 123 -11.84 10.70 24.02
CA ASP A 123 -12.36 10.33 25.34
C ASP A 123 -11.86 11.25 26.48
N GLN A 124 -10.94 12.19 26.20
CA GLN A 124 -10.45 13.14 27.20
C GLN A 124 -11.47 14.25 27.47
N PRO A 125 -11.77 14.58 28.75
CA PRO A 125 -12.63 15.72 29.07
C PRO A 125 -11.97 17.04 28.65
N VAL A 126 -12.76 17.90 28.00
CA VAL A 126 -12.39 19.26 27.52
C VAL A 126 -12.04 20.19 28.67
#